data_AF-A0A6B1DKP9-F1
#
_entry.id   AF-A0A6B1DKP9-F1
#
_cell.length_a   1.000
_cell.length_b   1.000
_cell.length_c   1.000
_cell.angle_alpha   90.00
_cell.angle_beta   90.00
_cell.angle_gamma   90.00
#
_symmetry.space_group_name_H-M   'P 1'
#
loop_
_entity.id
_entity.type
_entity.pdbx_description
1 polymer ?
#
loop_
_entity_poly.entity_id
_entity_poly.type
_entity_poly.pdbx_seq_one_letter_code
_entity_poly.pdbx_strand_id
1 'polypeptide(L)'
;MPVPRISKEALSERLEAGGDRVPVVVDARLKYPYEHSTVRLPGAVRLDPPEFDHSSLPRDREIIIYDSDPEEVVGARIAAALIREGCSASVLEGGIVEWLAAKLPTDSKDAPKQKPPQAGALKG
;
A
#
# COMPACT_ATOMS: atom_id res chain seq x y z
N MET A 1 21.11 3.77 -2.51
CA MET A 1 20.84 4.18 -1.13
C MET A 1 19.96 3.11 -0.49
N PRO A 2 20.22 2.71 0.76
CA PRO A 2 19.34 1.78 1.46
C PRO A 2 17.97 2.44 1.65
N VAL A 3 16.92 1.71 1.35
CA VAL A 3 15.54 2.12 1.64
C VAL A 3 15.22 1.73 3.09
N PRO A 4 14.86 2.68 3.96
CA PRO A 4 14.48 2.36 5.33
C PRO A 4 13.17 1.57 5.36
N ARG A 5 13.04 0.72 6.37
CA ARG A 5 11.85 -0.10 6.61
C ARG A 5 11.24 0.25 7.95
N ILE A 6 9.92 0.19 8.02
CA ILE A 6 9.15 0.36 9.26
C ILE A 6 8.43 -0.96 9.56
N SER A 7 8.42 -1.36 10.83
CA SER A 7 7.65 -2.53 11.25
C SER A 7 6.16 -2.20 11.32
N LYS A 8 5.33 -3.23 11.19
CA LYS A 8 3.87 -3.13 11.31
C LYS A 8 3.42 -2.56 12.66
N GLU A 9 4.10 -2.91 13.75
CA GLU A 9 3.82 -2.40 15.09
C GLU A 9 4.11 -0.90 15.16
N ALA A 10 5.30 -0.47 14.73
CA ALA A 10 5.70 0.93 14.76
C ALA A 10 4.82 1.81 13.87
N LEU A 11 4.39 1.30 12.71
CA LEU A 11 3.42 2.00 11.86
C LEU A 11 2.05 2.08 12.54
N SER A 12 1.55 0.99 13.12
CA SER A 12 0.26 0.98 13.82
C SER A 12 0.23 1.99 14.97
N GLU A 13 1.27 2.05 15.79
CA GLU A 13 1.36 3.00 16.90
C GLU A 13 1.29 4.46 16.40
N ARG A 14 1.93 4.77 15.27
CA ARG A 14 1.90 6.11 14.66
C ARG A 14 0.51 6.45 14.11
N LEU A 15 -0.18 5.50 13.50
CA LEU A 15 -1.54 5.70 12.99
C LEU A 15 -2.54 5.91 14.13
N GLU A 16 -2.41 5.15 15.21
CA GLU A 16 -3.26 5.24 16.42
C GLU A 16 -3.03 6.55 17.17
N ALA A 17 -1.77 7.01 17.28
CA ALA A 17 -1.45 8.28 17.95
C ALA A 17 -2.05 9.51 17.24
N GLY A 18 -2.21 9.43 15.91
CA GLY A 18 -2.80 10.50 15.10
C GLY A 18 -2.02 11.82 15.14
N GLY A 19 -2.69 12.92 14.73
CA GLY A 19 -2.13 14.27 14.72
C GLY A 19 -1.38 14.65 13.44
N ASP A 20 -0.69 15.79 13.49
CA ASP A 20 -0.06 16.43 12.32
C ASP A 20 1.13 15.62 11.75
N ARG A 21 1.75 14.78 12.58
CA ARG A 21 2.90 13.94 12.25
C ARG A 21 2.54 12.55 11.73
N VAL A 22 1.26 12.27 11.50
CA VAL A 22 0.83 10.97 10.97
C VAL A 22 1.45 10.75 9.58
N PRO A 23 2.12 9.60 9.34
CA PRO A 23 2.70 9.32 8.04
C PRO A 23 1.62 9.14 6.98
N VAL A 24 1.95 9.45 5.74
CA VAL A 24 1.07 9.15 4.60
C VAL A 24 1.32 7.72 4.14
N VAL A 25 0.29 6.89 4.28
CA VAL A 25 0.35 5.50 3.85
C VAL A 25 -0.02 5.39 2.38
N VAL A 26 0.80 4.68 1.62
CA VAL A 26 0.66 4.52 0.17
C VAL A 26 0.53 3.04 -0.20
N ASP A 27 -0.56 2.72 -0.88
CA ASP A 27 -0.83 1.41 -1.47
C ASP A 27 -0.22 1.33 -2.86
N ALA A 28 0.93 0.66 -2.97
CA ALA A 28 1.66 0.45 -4.21
C ALA A 28 1.45 -0.96 -4.80
N ARG A 29 0.44 -1.70 -4.33
CA ARG A 29 0.19 -3.07 -4.79
C ARG A 29 0.02 -3.12 -6.32
N LEU A 30 0.42 -4.21 -6.95
CA LEU A 30 0.08 -4.42 -8.36
C LEU A 30 -1.45 -4.54 -8.55
N LYS A 31 -1.92 -4.37 -9.78
CA LYS A 31 -3.34 -4.35 -10.12
C LYS A 31 -4.10 -5.55 -9.55
N TYR A 32 -3.61 -6.76 -9.80
CA TYR A 32 -4.28 -7.99 -9.38
C TYR A 32 -4.40 -8.13 -7.84
N PRO A 33 -3.31 -8.02 -7.04
CA PRO A 33 -3.42 -8.03 -5.58
C PRO A 33 -4.30 -6.92 -4.99
N TYR A 34 -4.34 -5.75 -5.63
CA TYR A 34 -5.21 -4.65 -5.21
C TYR A 34 -6.69 -4.94 -5.49
N GLU A 35 -7.03 -5.39 -6.70
CA GLU A 35 -8.42 -5.67 -7.12
C GLU A 35 -9.03 -6.86 -6.36
N HIS A 36 -8.23 -7.88 -6.04
CA HIS A 36 -8.70 -9.07 -5.33
C HIS A 36 -8.72 -8.90 -3.79
N SER A 37 -8.39 -7.72 -3.30
CA SER A 37 -8.44 -7.41 -1.87
C SER A 37 -9.64 -6.57 -1.51
N THR A 38 -10.30 -6.94 -0.41
CA THR A 38 -11.40 -6.20 0.22
C THR A 38 -10.91 -5.19 1.25
N VAL A 39 -9.59 -5.06 1.45
CA VAL A 39 -9.00 -4.28 2.53
C VAL A 39 -7.78 -3.49 2.06
N ARG A 40 -7.49 -2.43 2.81
CA ARG A 40 -6.29 -1.61 2.68
C ARG A 40 -5.83 -1.15 4.06
N LEU A 41 -4.61 -0.65 4.17
CA LEU A 41 -4.19 -0.02 5.41
C LEU A 41 -5.01 1.25 5.69
N PRO A 42 -5.19 1.64 6.96
CA PRO A 42 -5.97 2.81 7.33
C PRO A 42 -5.46 4.07 6.63
N GLY A 43 -6.37 4.80 5.97
CA GLY A 43 -6.03 6.06 5.29
C GLY A 43 -5.14 5.91 4.05
N ALA A 44 -4.91 4.68 3.56
CA ALA A 44 -3.99 4.44 2.46
C ALA A 44 -4.44 5.09 1.14
N VAL A 45 -3.53 5.85 0.54
CA VAL A 45 -3.69 6.46 -0.79
C VAL A 45 -3.16 5.49 -1.84
N ARG A 46 -3.96 5.27 -2.89
CA ARG A 46 -3.59 4.36 -3.97
C ARG A 46 -2.64 5.05 -4.95
N LEU A 47 -1.51 4.41 -5.26
CA LEU A 47 -0.73 4.68 -6.47
C LEU A 47 -0.98 3.59 -7.49
N ASP A 48 -1.45 3.99 -8.67
CA ASP A 48 -1.78 3.02 -9.71
C ASP A 48 -0.55 2.63 -10.56
N PRO A 49 -0.29 1.32 -10.72
CA PRO A 49 0.71 0.82 -11.66
C PRO A 49 0.26 1.03 -13.11
N PRO A 50 1.20 1.04 -14.08
CA PRO A 50 2.64 0.82 -13.93
C PRO A 50 3.45 2.11 -13.76
N GLU A 51 2.84 3.27 -14.00
CA GLU A 51 3.54 4.57 -14.02
C GLU A 51 3.68 5.24 -12.64
N PHE A 52 3.00 4.73 -11.60
CA PHE A 52 3.14 5.14 -10.19
C PHE A 52 3.44 6.64 -10.01
N ASP A 53 2.49 7.49 -10.40
CA ASP A 53 2.63 8.93 -10.28
C ASP A 53 2.60 9.39 -8.81
N HIS A 54 3.78 9.69 -8.29
CA HIS A 54 4.01 10.11 -6.91
C HIS A 54 4.18 11.64 -6.79
N SER A 55 3.87 12.41 -7.84
CA SER A 55 3.92 13.87 -7.82
C SER A 55 2.89 14.49 -6.86
N SER A 56 1.77 13.80 -6.65
CA SER A 56 0.68 14.21 -5.77
C SER A 56 0.94 13.93 -4.28
N LEU A 57 2.01 13.19 -3.94
CA LEU A 57 2.31 12.85 -2.55
C LEU A 57 2.89 14.04 -1.79
N PRO A 58 2.49 14.23 -0.51
CA PRO A 58 3.00 15.32 0.30
C PRO A 58 4.49 15.12 0.58
N ARG A 59 5.29 16.14 0.28
CA ARG A 59 6.75 16.13 0.43
C ARG A 59 7.21 16.51 1.85
N ASP A 60 6.32 17.10 2.64
CA ASP A 60 6.58 17.60 4.00
C ASP A 60 6.40 16.52 5.09
N ARG A 61 5.80 15.36 4.73
CA ARG A 61 5.52 14.27 5.66
C ARG A 61 6.25 13.00 5.27
N GLU A 62 6.45 12.12 6.25
CA GLU A 62 6.97 10.78 5.98
C GLU A 62 5.95 9.97 5.17
N ILE A 63 6.43 9.33 4.11
CA ILE A 63 5.64 8.49 3.21
C ILE A 63 5.98 7.03 3.51
N ILE A 64 4.97 6.23 3.84
CA ILE A 64 5.11 4.80 4.09
C ILE A 64 4.46 4.03 2.95
N ILE A 65 5.27 3.34 2.16
CA ILE A 65 4.79 2.55 1.02
C ILE A 65 4.65 1.08 1.43
N TYR A 66 3.55 0.45 1.04
CA TYR A 66 3.40 -1.00 1.14
C TYR A 66 2.97 -1.60 -0.19
N ASP A 67 3.37 -2.85 -0.42
CA ASP A 67 2.87 -3.68 -1.50
C ASP A 67 2.35 -5.02 -0.94
N SER A 68 2.26 -6.05 -1.78
CA SER A 68 1.80 -7.39 -1.39
C SER A 68 2.93 -8.41 -1.36
N ASP A 69 4.16 -8.00 -1.68
CA ASP A 69 5.29 -8.88 -1.85
C ASP A 69 6.12 -8.90 -0.55
N PRO A 70 6.56 -10.07 -0.07
CA PRO A 70 7.36 -10.17 1.15
C PRO A 70 8.81 -9.66 1.00
N GLU A 71 9.20 -9.28 -0.21
CA GLU A 71 10.49 -8.63 -0.51
C GLU A 71 10.32 -7.14 -0.84
N GLU A 72 9.08 -6.65 -0.78
CA GLU A 72 8.67 -5.27 -1.05
C GLU A 72 9.26 -4.67 -2.34
N VAL A 73 9.33 -5.46 -3.41
CA VAL A 73 10.05 -5.10 -4.65
C VAL A 73 9.51 -3.79 -5.25
N VAL A 74 8.18 -3.63 -5.27
CA VAL A 74 7.54 -2.43 -5.82
C VAL A 74 7.66 -1.27 -4.84
N GLY A 75 7.39 -1.52 -3.56
CA GLY A 75 7.48 -0.52 -2.50
C GLY A 75 8.88 0.09 -2.39
N ALA A 76 9.91 -0.74 -2.39
CA ALA A 76 11.31 -0.31 -2.34
C ALA A 76 11.72 0.52 -3.56
N ARG A 77 11.22 0.18 -4.75
CA ARG A 77 11.48 0.96 -5.97
C ARG A 77 10.88 2.37 -5.87
N ILE A 78 9.64 2.50 -5.40
CA ILE A 78 8.95 3.79 -5.24
C ILE A 78 9.61 4.61 -4.13
N ALA A 79 9.88 4.00 -2.98
CA ALA A 79 10.57 4.66 -1.88
C ALA A 79 11.94 5.20 -2.30
N ALA A 80 12.72 4.39 -3.05
CA ALA A 80 14.01 4.84 -3.57
C ALA A 80 13.89 5.99 -4.58
N ALA A 81 12.79 6.10 -5.34
CA ALA A 81 12.54 7.25 -6.22
C ALA A 81 12.27 8.51 -5.38
N LEU A 82 11.33 8.41 -4.43
CA LEU A 82 10.97 9.50 -3.52
C LEU A 82 12.15 10.04 -2.72
N ILE A 83 13.00 9.15 -2.19
CA ILE A 83 14.22 9.54 -1.46
C ILE A 83 15.20 10.30 -2.35
N ARG A 84 15.34 9.91 -3.62
CA ARG A 84 16.21 10.63 -4.58
C ARG A 84 15.69 12.03 -4.90
N GLU A 85 14.38 12.24 -4.79
CA GLU A 85 13.75 13.55 -4.93
C GLU A 85 13.73 14.36 -3.62
N GLY A 86 14.34 13.86 -2.55
CA GLY A 86 14.44 14.54 -1.26
C GLY A 86 13.27 14.31 -0.30
N CYS A 87 12.39 13.35 -0.58
CA CYS A 87 11.29 13.00 0.33
C CYS A 87 11.75 12.03 1.42
N SER A 88 11.12 12.10 2.60
CA SER A 88 11.24 11.04 3.59
C SER A 88 10.30 9.89 3.23
N ALA A 89 10.85 8.75 2.81
CA ALA A 89 10.06 7.57 2.47
C ALA A 89 10.63 6.29 3.09
N SER A 90 9.75 5.46 3.63
CA SER A 90 10.08 4.13 4.14
C SER A 90 9.10 3.09 3.59
N VAL A 91 9.47 1.82 3.70
CA VAL A 91 8.63 0.70 3.25
C VAL A 91 8.12 -0.09 4.45
N LEU A 92 6.85 -0.50 4.41
CA LEU A 92 6.30 -1.42 5.40
C LEU A 92 6.88 -2.81 5.20
N GLU A 93 7.62 -3.30 6.20
CA GLU A 93 8.20 -4.64 6.19
C GLU A 93 7.11 -5.72 6.06
N GLY A 94 7.27 -6.65 5.13
CA GLY A 94 6.31 -7.74 4.88
C GLY A 94 4.99 -7.31 4.22
N GLY A 95 4.84 -6.03 3.88
CA GLY A 95 3.70 -5.47 3.18
C GLY A 95 2.35 -5.68 3.87
N ILE A 96 1.28 -5.66 3.08
CA ILE A 96 -0.09 -5.84 3.63
C ILE A 96 -0.32 -7.26 4.20
N VAL A 97 0.44 -8.26 3.74
CA VAL A 97 0.25 -9.65 4.17
C VAL A 97 0.57 -9.80 5.65
N GLU A 98 1.72 -9.27 6.10
CA GLU A 98 2.10 -9.29 7.51
C GLU A 98 1.21 -8.40 8.38
N TRP A 99 0.77 -7.25 7.86
CA TRP A 99 -0.19 -6.38 8.54
C TRP A 99 -1.48 -7.12 8.90
N LEU A 100 -2.02 -7.88 7.93
CA LEU A 100 -3.22 -8.69 8.13
C LEU A 100 -2.99 -9.86 9.07
N ALA A 101 -1.84 -10.53 8.96
CA ALA A 101 -1.48 -11.63 9.86
C ALA A 101 -1.42 -11.18 11.33
N ALA A 102 -0.97 -9.94 11.57
CA ALA A 102 -0.95 -9.31 12.88
C ALA A 102 -2.33 -8.81 13.36
N LYS A 103 -3.39 -8.95 12.55
CA LYS A 103 -4.76 -8.51 12.86
C LYS A 103 -4.86 -7.03 13.22
N LEU A 104 -4.02 -6.20 12.60
CA LEU A 104 -4.01 -4.76 12.78
C LEU A 104 -5.21 -4.10 12.08
N PRO A 105 -5.60 -2.87 12.47
CA PRO A 105 -6.73 -2.17 11.89
C PRO A 105 -6.61 -2.03 10.36
N THR A 106 -7.73 -2.13 9.64
CA THR A 106 -7.78 -1.96 8.19
C THR A 106 -9.02 -1.17 7.78
N ASP A 107 -8.90 -0.47 6.66
CA ASP A 107 -10.04 0.14 5.99
C ASP A 107 -10.67 -0.87 5.03
N SER A 108 -12.00 -0.90 5.02
CA SER A 108 -12.76 -1.67 4.04
C SER A 108 -12.70 -0.99 2.67
N LYS A 109 -12.50 -1.81 1.64
CA LYS A 109 -12.56 -1.43 0.24
C LYS A 109 -13.64 -2.27 -0.42
N ASP A 110 -14.51 -1.64 -1.22
CA ASP A 110 -15.46 -2.37 -2.07
C ASP A 110 -14.63 -3.23 -3.04
N ALA A 111 -14.66 -4.55 -2.87
CA ALA A 111 -14.11 -5.43 -3.88
C ALA A 111 -14.95 -5.23 -5.15
N PRO A 112 -14.33 -5.08 -6.34
CA PRO A 112 -15.08 -5.01 -7.57
C PRO A 112 -16.00 -6.23 -7.60
N LYS A 113 -17.31 -5.99 -7.55
CA LYS A 113 -18.33 -7.02 -7.65
C LYS A 113 -18.05 -7.79 -8.93
N GLN A 114 -17.41 -8.96 -8.81
CA GLN A 114 -17.27 -9.86 -9.93
C GLN A 114 -18.70 -10.15 -10.36
N LYS A 115 -19.09 -9.66 -11.55
CA LYS A 115 -20.28 -10.21 -12.19
C LYS A 115 -19.98 -11.71 -12.33
N PRO A 116 -20.79 -12.61 -11.75
CA PRO A 116 -20.59 -14.03 -11.95
C PRO A 116 -20.47 -14.27 -13.47
N PRO A 117 -19.54 -15.14 -13.93
CA PRO A 117 -19.50 -15.50 -15.34
C PRO A 117 -20.90 -15.94 -15.74
N GLN A 118 -21.42 -15.36 -16.82
CA GLN A 118 -22.75 -15.67 -17.32
C GLN A 118 -22.77 -17.16 -17.67
N ALA A 119 -23.42 -17.97 -16.82
CA ALA A 119 -23.66 -19.37 -17.09
C ALA A 119 -24.62 -19.44 -18.29
N GLY A 120 -24.09 -19.71 -19.48
CA GLY A 120 -24.90 -20.01 -20.65
C GLY A 120 -24.37 -19.42 -21.96
N ALA A 121 -23.33 -20.03 -22.53
CA ALA A 121 -23.06 -19.99 -23.97
C ALA A 121 -22.14 -21.14 -24.42
N LEU A 122 -22.45 -22.37 -24.00
CA LEU A 122 -21.99 -23.56 -24.72
C LEU A 122 -23.24 -24.19 -25.35
N LYS A 123 -23.54 -23.73 -26.57
CA LYS A 123 -24.40 -24.43 -27.50
C LYS A 123 -23.48 -24.99 -28.58
N GLY A 124 -23.41 -26.31 -28.66
CA GLY A 124 -22.62 -27.06 -29.64
C GLY A 124 -22.61 -28.52 -29.25
#